data_AF-A0A928W9H0-F1
#
_entry.id   AF-A0A928W9H0-F1
#
_cell.length_a   1.000
_cell.length_b   1.000
_cell.length_c   1.000
_cell.angle_alpha   90.00
_cell.angle_beta   90.00
_cell.angle_gamma   90.00
#
_symmetry.space_group_name_H-M   'P 1'
#
loop_
_entity.id
_entity.type
_entity.pdbx_description
1 polymer ?
#
loop_
_entity_poly.entity_id
_entity_poly.type
_entity_poly.pdbx_seq_one_letter_code
_entity_poly.pdbx_strand_id
1 'polypeptide(L)'
;MNYFSVYSLVPNKDEIAREERDRPLKTKYIPNLKRDLKPGWLFPHLYNHDALLNGRWEYWHQLQLVPAEKFHLLQEPDLEIRLASIQEHILPIEPIPQITFGESSFCDRNKGQKMLEICLDKMMTKGGYISMLTRIEYFLDWLLYGFGHPHPWFGQLPTEPSGCEGCNMVLYQLFNLFHLLYQPQDYWGGLIVEAKGKGSQKHTGYFPTPSTVAVMMSKMLFSDDKDTRLEIGYEPAIGTGVMTLEPSNQVLNMVGTDIDKLLLKACLVNWYLYCPWFAMPVFYLVDRVDLLWDNSLVGSNDPNAPQSIHQKYWGEKYRDIYPVNLVERDWSSEVQKIIDLQPAKAKAPEIVEQESEFESIKKQKPKGFKRPSGKRQSKSLF
;
A
#
# COMPACT_ATOMS: atom_id res chain seq x y z
N MET A 1 -14.29 -19.95 6.37
CA MET A 1 -14.79 -19.36 5.12
C MET A 1 -14.29 -20.23 3.97
N ASN A 2 -15.18 -20.91 3.24
CA ASN A 2 -14.80 -21.68 2.06
C ASN A 2 -14.94 -20.77 0.83
N TYR A 3 -13.88 -20.04 0.49
CA TYR A 3 -13.82 -19.32 -0.79
C TYR A 3 -13.16 -20.25 -1.80
N PHE A 4 -13.98 -21.00 -2.54
CA PHE A 4 -13.50 -21.71 -3.72
C PHE A 4 -13.37 -20.69 -4.85
N SER A 5 -12.14 -20.38 -5.27
CA SER A 5 -11.95 -19.55 -6.45
C SER A 5 -12.44 -20.30 -7.69
N VAL A 6 -13.50 -19.81 -8.30
CA VAL A 6 -14.00 -20.33 -9.58
C VAL A 6 -13.02 -19.96 -10.70
N TYR A 7 -12.27 -18.87 -10.55
CA TYR A 7 -11.48 -18.25 -11.61
C TYR A 7 -10.17 -18.98 -11.92
N SER A 8 -9.54 -19.66 -10.95
CA SER A 8 -8.28 -20.37 -11.19
C SER A 8 -8.37 -21.41 -12.32
N LEU A 9 -9.58 -21.97 -12.52
CA LEU A 9 -9.92 -23.02 -13.47
C LEU A 9 -10.65 -22.50 -14.73
N VAL A 10 -10.86 -21.17 -14.86
CA VAL A 10 -11.56 -20.60 -16.00
C VAL A 10 -10.68 -20.68 -17.26
N PRO A 11 -11.13 -21.35 -18.33
CA PRO A 11 -10.45 -21.27 -19.62
C PRO A 11 -10.42 -19.82 -20.12
N ASN A 12 -9.36 -19.43 -20.83
CA ASN A 12 -9.21 -18.10 -21.45
C ASN A 12 -9.16 -16.90 -20.47
N LYS A 13 -8.56 -17.06 -19.28
CA LYS A 13 -8.34 -15.96 -18.31
C LYS A 13 -7.80 -14.68 -18.95
N ASP A 14 -6.80 -14.79 -19.82
CA ASP A 14 -6.18 -13.64 -20.47
C ASP A 14 -7.16 -12.87 -21.35
N GLU A 15 -8.08 -13.58 -22.00
CA GLU A 15 -9.12 -12.96 -22.83
C GLU A 15 -10.12 -12.21 -21.96
N ILE A 16 -10.59 -12.83 -20.87
CA ILE A 16 -11.49 -12.19 -19.89
C ILE A 16 -10.84 -10.96 -19.26
N ALA A 17 -9.56 -11.06 -18.88
CA ALA A 17 -8.80 -9.95 -18.33
C ALA A 17 -8.63 -8.81 -19.36
N ARG A 18 -8.39 -9.14 -20.63
CA ARG A 18 -8.35 -8.14 -21.72
C ARG A 18 -9.71 -7.48 -21.94
N GLU A 19 -10.79 -8.25 -21.97
CA GLU A 19 -12.14 -7.71 -22.09
C GLU A 19 -12.48 -6.75 -20.95
N GLU A 20 -12.22 -7.16 -19.69
CA GLU A 20 -12.45 -6.32 -18.52
C GLU A 20 -11.56 -5.07 -18.54
N ARG A 21 -10.29 -5.21 -18.92
CA ARG A 21 -9.37 -4.09 -19.11
C ARG A 21 -9.92 -3.12 -20.14
N ASP A 22 -10.45 -3.60 -21.26
CA ASP A 22 -10.85 -2.76 -22.40
C ASP A 22 -12.20 -2.09 -22.19
N ARG A 23 -13.02 -2.54 -21.22
CA ARG A 23 -14.26 -1.87 -20.83
C ARG A 23 -14.05 -0.37 -20.56
N PRO A 24 -15.00 0.48 -21.00
CA PRO A 24 -14.92 1.91 -20.75
C PRO A 24 -15.08 2.20 -19.26
N LEU A 25 -14.33 3.19 -18.77
CA LEU A 25 -14.46 3.65 -17.38
C LEU A 25 -15.88 4.19 -17.14
N LYS A 26 -16.45 3.83 -15.99
CA LYS A 26 -17.75 4.34 -15.58
C LYS A 26 -17.60 5.80 -15.17
N THR A 27 -18.44 6.66 -15.74
CA THR A 27 -18.49 8.10 -15.42
C THR A 27 -19.87 8.58 -14.99
N LYS A 28 -20.89 7.75 -15.19
CA LYS A 28 -22.28 8.01 -14.83
C LYS A 28 -22.65 7.12 -13.66
N TYR A 29 -23.45 7.67 -12.74
CA TYR A 29 -23.99 6.97 -11.59
C TYR A 29 -25.45 7.37 -11.39
N ILE A 30 -26.20 6.55 -10.67
CA ILE A 30 -27.59 6.81 -10.29
C ILE A 30 -27.57 7.70 -9.04
N PRO A 31 -28.08 8.95 -9.11
CA PRO A 31 -28.18 9.81 -7.94
C PRO A 31 -29.13 9.21 -6.90
N ASN A 32 -28.84 9.41 -5.62
CA ASN A 32 -29.67 8.95 -4.49
C ASN A 32 -29.85 7.42 -4.38
N LEU A 33 -29.02 6.62 -5.06
CA LEU A 33 -28.93 5.18 -4.77
C LEU A 33 -28.66 4.99 -3.28
N LYS A 34 -29.36 4.06 -2.64
CA LYS A 34 -29.11 3.66 -1.26
C LYS A 34 -28.83 2.17 -1.21
N ARG A 35 -27.69 1.79 -0.65
CA ARG A 35 -27.37 0.41 -0.29
C ARG A 35 -26.77 0.38 1.11
N ASP A 36 -27.10 -0.66 1.84
CA ASP A 36 -26.51 -0.97 3.13
C ASP A 36 -25.26 -1.82 2.89
N LEU A 37 -24.11 -1.16 2.77
CA LEU A 37 -22.83 -1.84 2.64
C LEU A 37 -22.46 -2.42 4.00
N LYS A 38 -21.94 -3.64 4.02
CA LYS A 38 -21.41 -4.30 5.24
C LYS A 38 -19.89 -4.29 5.20
N PRO A 39 -19.19 -4.26 6.36
CA PRO A 39 -17.74 -4.39 6.37
C PRO A 39 -17.32 -5.66 5.60
N GLY A 40 -16.31 -5.57 4.75
CA GLY A 40 -15.84 -6.71 3.95
C GLY A 40 -16.60 -6.96 2.64
N TRP A 41 -17.58 -6.13 2.27
CA TRP A 41 -18.37 -6.34 1.03
C TRP A 41 -17.54 -6.34 -0.27
N LEU A 42 -16.39 -5.66 -0.28
CA LEU A 42 -15.50 -5.54 -1.44
C LEU A 42 -14.50 -6.72 -1.53
N PHE A 43 -14.27 -7.42 -0.41
CA PHE A 43 -13.29 -8.51 -0.35
C PHE A 43 -13.55 -9.64 -1.37
N PRO A 44 -14.79 -10.13 -1.59
CA PRO A 44 -15.04 -11.14 -2.62
C PRO A 44 -14.68 -10.65 -4.04
N HIS A 45 -14.80 -9.35 -4.31
CA HIS A 45 -14.40 -8.78 -5.60
C HIS A 45 -12.88 -8.73 -5.74
N LEU A 46 -12.18 -8.33 -4.67
CA LEU A 46 -10.71 -8.39 -4.59
C LEU A 46 -10.18 -9.79 -4.84
N TYR A 47 -10.68 -10.77 -4.09
CA TYR A 47 -10.28 -12.16 -4.22
C TYR A 47 -10.48 -12.68 -5.65
N ASN A 48 -11.65 -12.45 -6.25
CA ASN A 48 -11.98 -12.95 -7.58
C ASN A 48 -11.18 -12.25 -8.70
N HIS A 49 -10.97 -10.94 -8.62
CA HIS A 49 -10.18 -10.23 -9.61
C HIS A 49 -8.70 -10.60 -9.51
N ASP A 50 -8.16 -10.77 -8.30
CA ASP A 50 -6.78 -11.22 -8.14
C ASP A 50 -6.59 -12.67 -8.60
N ALA A 51 -7.53 -13.58 -8.33
CA ALA A 51 -7.52 -14.95 -8.84
C ALA A 51 -7.47 -15.04 -10.38
N LEU A 52 -8.09 -14.07 -11.06
CA LEU A 52 -8.03 -13.95 -12.52
C LEU A 52 -6.65 -13.46 -13.01
N LEU A 53 -5.92 -12.71 -12.18
CA LEU A 53 -4.71 -11.97 -12.59
C LEU A 53 -3.43 -12.56 -12.02
N ASN A 54 -3.24 -12.51 -10.69
CA ASN A 54 -1.98 -12.84 -10.03
C ASN A 54 -2.07 -14.06 -9.10
N GLY A 55 -3.26 -14.40 -8.59
CA GLY A 55 -3.47 -15.56 -7.71
C GLY A 55 -2.83 -15.44 -6.31
N ARG A 56 -2.48 -14.23 -5.85
CA ARG A 56 -1.87 -14.02 -4.53
C ARG A 56 -2.83 -14.29 -3.38
N TRP A 57 -4.11 -13.94 -3.53
CA TRP A 57 -5.13 -14.24 -2.53
C TRP A 57 -5.46 -15.74 -2.46
N GLU A 58 -5.30 -16.48 -3.55
CA GLU A 58 -5.40 -17.95 -3.55
C GLU A 58 -4.21 -18.59 -2.83
N TYR A 59 -2.99 -18.12 -3.13
CA TYR A 59 -1.79 -18.55 -2.42
C TYR A 59 -1.87 -18.24 -0.92
N TRP A 60 -2.33 -17.04 -0.56
CA TRP A 60 -2.64 -16.70 0.82
C TRP A 60 -3.65 -17.66 1.45
N HIS A 61 -4.72 -18.01 0.74
CA HIS A 61 -5.70 -18.96 1.24
C HIS A 61 -5.06 -20.33 1.50
N GLN A 62 -4.18 -20.81 0.62
CA GLN A 62 -3.44 -22.06 0.83
C GLN A 62 -2.54 -22.00 2.07
N LEU A 63 -1.88 -20.87 2.32
CA LEU A 63 -1.10 -20.67 3.56
C LEU A 63 -1.96 -20.80 4.81
N GLN A 64 -3.25 -20.42 4.77
CA GLN A 64 -4.14 -20.57 5.91
C GLN A 64 -4.60 -22.03 6.14
N LEU A 65 -4.40 -22.93 5.17
CA LEU A 65 -4.83 -24.32 5.23
C LEU A 65 -3.72 -25.24 5.77
N VAL A 66 -3.56 -25.24 7.10
CA VAL A 66 -2.64 -26.16 7.77
C VAL A 66 -3.33 -27.51 8.00
N PRO A 67 -2.77 -28.65 7.57
CA PRO A 67 -3.32 -29.97 7.88
C PRO A 67 -3.35 -30.24 9.38
N ALA A 68 -4.42 -30.85 9.89
CA ALA A 68 -4.65 -31.10 11.32
C ALA A 68 -3.46 -31.80 12.00
N GLU A 69 -2.87 -32.78 11.31
CA GLU A 69 -1.73 -33.55 11.76
C GLU A 69 -0.43 -32.73 11.88
N LYS A 70 -0.33 -31.56 11.23
CA LYS A 70 0.85 -30.68 11.25
C LYS A 70 0.76 -29.55 12.27
N PHE A 71 -0.39 -29.36 12.95
CA PHE A 71 -0.56 -28.27 13.93
C PHE A 71 0.44 -28.33 15.10
N HIS A 72 0.91 -29.52 15.47
CA HIS A 72 1.92 -29.67 16.52
C HIS A 72 3.23 -28.96 16.19
N LEU A 73 3.58 -28.83 14.89
CA LEU A 73 4.78 -28.12 14.45
C LEU A 73 4.70 -26.61 14.73
N LEU A 74 3.50 -26.04 14.74
CA LEU A 74 3.27 -24.63 15.07
C LEU A 74 3.37 -24.34 16.57
N GLN A 75 3.38 -25.38 17.41
CA GLN A 75 3.46 -25.28 18.87
C GLN A 75 4.89 -25.42 19.40
N GLU A 76 5.86 -25.65 18.51
CA GLU A 76 7.27 -25.73 18.88
C GLU A 76 7.72 -24.42 19.58
N PRO A 77 8.19 -24.49 20.84
CA PRO A 77 8.61 -23.31 21.59
C PRO A 77 9.91 -22.68 21.05
N ASP A 78 10.82 -23.46 20.46
CA ASP A 78 12.01 -22.92 19.82
C ASP A 78 11.67 -22.29 18.47
N LEU A 79 11.94 -20.99 18.32
CA LEU A 79 11.57 -20.24 17.13
C LEU A 79 12.26 -20.77 15.87
N GLU A 80 13.54 -21.13 15.95
CA GLU A 80 14.31 -21.56 14.77
C GLU A 80 13.85 -22.93 14.31
N ILE A 81 13.61 -23.86 15.24
CA ILE A 81 13.06 -25.19 14.93
C ILE A 81 11.65 -25.06 14.37
N ARG A 82 10.82 -24.18 14.94
CA ARG A 82 9.46 -23.91 14.46
C ARG A 82 9.47 -23.38 13.03
N LEU A 83 10.31 -22.38 12.73
CA LEU A 83 10.39 -21.79 11.39
C LEU A 83 10.92 -22.79 10.36
N ALA A 84 11.94 -23.58 10.70
CA ALA A 84 12.41 -24.67 9.84
C ALA A 84 11.29 -25.68 9.53
N SER A 85 10.52 -26.07 10.55
CA SER A 85 9.39 -27.00 10.38
C SER A 85 8.27 -26.39 9.52
N ILE A 86 7.97 -25.10 9.69
CA ILE A 86 7.00 -24.39 8.84
C ILE A 86 7.47 -24.41 7.39
N GLN A 87 8.75 -24.11 7.15
CA GLN A 87 9.32 -24.04 5.82
C GLN A 87 9.32 -25.40 5.11
N GLU A 88 9.68 -26.47 5.83
CA GLU A 88 9.78 -27.82 5.26
C GLU A 88 8.42 -28.51 5.09
N HIS A 89 7.49 -28.27 6.01
CA HIS A 89 6.28 -29.08 6.10
C HIS A 89 4.97 -28.32 5.91
N ILE A 90 4.93 -27.00 6.07
CA ILE A 90 3.67 -26.24 6.07
C ILE A 90 3.57 -25.33 4.84
N LEU A 91 4.64 -24.65 4.45
CA LEU A 91 4.60 -23.78 3.27
C LEU A 91 4.28 -24.59 1.99
N PRO A 92 3.52 -23.99 1.04
CA PRO A 92 3.38 -24.53 -0.30
C PRO A 92 4.74 -24.76 -0.94
N ILE A 93 4.84 -25.78 -1.80
CA ILE A 93 6.07 -26.05 -2.55
C ILE A 93 6.29 -24.96 -3.60
N GLU A 94 5.19 -24.48 -4.18
CA GLU A 94 5.18 -23.40 -5.14
C GLU A 94 5.71 -22.10 -4.52
N PRO A 95 6.47 -21.29 -5.28
CA PRO A 95 6.91 -19.98 -4.82
C PRO A 95 5.72 -19.02 -4.70
N ILE A 96 5.94 -17.90 -4.01
CA ILE A 96 4.97 -16.80 -3.97
C ILE A 96 4.64 -16.36 -5.41
N PRO A 97 3.35 -16.16 -5.76
CA PRO A 97 3.00 -15.63 -7.08
C PRO A 97 3.60 -14.24 -7.32
N GLN A 98 4.35 -14.14 -8.42
CA GLN A 98 5.14 -12.96 -8.74
C GLN A 98 4.27 -11.86 -9.35
N ILE A 99 4.43 -10.62 -8.88
CA ILE A 99 3.88 -9.41 -9.50
C ILE A 99 5.04 -8.56 -9.99
N THR A 100 4.93 -8.09 -11.24
CA THR A 100 5.77 -7.01 -11.75
C THR A 100 5.08 -5.68 -11.49
N PHE A 101 5.65 -4.87 -10.60
CA PHE A 101 5.11 -3.54 -10.30
C PHE A 101 5.55 -2.53 -11.38
N GLY A 102 4.57 -1.80 -11.90
CA GLY A 102 4.76 -0.82 -12.95
C GLY A 102 5.28 0.52 -12.45
N GLU A 103 5.89 1.29 -13.36
CA GLU A 103 6.21 2.69 -13.10
C GLU A 103 4.94 3.52 -12.94
N SER A 104 4.96 4.47 -12.01
CA SER A 104 4.07 5.64 -12.01
C SER A 104 4.41 6.56 -13.19
N SER A 105 4.32 6.07 -14.42
CA SER A 105 4.51 6.88 -15.63
C SER A 105 3.16 7.48 -16.04
N PHE A 106 3.19 8.77 -16.39
CA PHE A 106 2.06 9.55 -16.91
C PHE A 106 1.63 9.11 -18.31
N CYS A 107 1.61 7.80 -18.59
CA CYS A 107 1.10 7.32 -19.86
C CYS A 107 -0.42 7.45 -19.88
N ASP A 108 -0.95 7.92 -21.00
CA ASP A 108 -2.40 8.07 -21.24
C ASP A 108 -3.21 6.77 -21.13
N ARG A 109 -2.57 5.64 -20.84
CA ARG A 109 -3.18 4.30 -20.74
C ARG A 109 -3.40 3.82 -19.31
N ASN A 110 -3.02 4.58 -18.28
CA ASN A 110 -3.23 4.17 -16.89
C ASN A 110 -4.72 4.33 -16.47
N LYS A 111 -5.52 3.30 -16.76
CA LYS A 111 -6.96 3.27 -16.42
C LYS A 111 -7.21 3.28 -14.92
N GLY A 112 -6.31 2.71 -14.11
CA GLY A 112 -6.40 2.74 -12.64
C GLY A 112 -6.36 4.17 -12.12
N GLN A 113 -5.35 4.94 -12.53
CA GLN A 113 -5.20 6.35 -12.16
C GLN A 113 -6.42 7.17 -12.60
N LYS A 114 -6.82 7.07 -13.88
CA LYS A 114 -7.97 7.79 -14.42
C LYS A 114 -9.27 7.44 -13.70
N MET A 115 -9.45 6.18 -13.31
CA MET A 115 -10.62 5.74 -12.55
C MET A 115 -10.64 6.35 -11.15
N LEU A 116 -9.49 6.40 -10.46
CA LEU A 116 -9.38 7.04 -9.15
C LEU A 116 -9.67 8.55 -9.25
N GLU A 117 -9.13 9.23 -10.26
CA GLU A 117 -9.40 10.65 -10.53
C GLU A 117 -10.90 10.90 -10.78
N ILE A 118 -11.56 10.07 -11.58
CA ILE A 118 -13.01 10.14 -11.80
C ILE A 118 -13.76 9.96 -10.48
N CYS A 119 -13.38 8.98 -9.66
CA CYS A 119 -14.00 8.76 -8.36
C CYS A 119 -13.85 9.99 -7.46
N LEU A 120 -12.63 10.51 -7.30
CA LEU A 120 -12.32 11.68 -6.48
C LEU A 120 -13.05 12.95 -6.96
N ASP A 121 -13.18 13.15 -8.29
CA ASP A 121 -13.95 14.23 -8.88
C ASP A 121 -15.45 14.09 -8.56
N LYS A 122 -16.02 12.89 -8.77
CA LYS A 122 -17.46 12.64 -8.61
C LYS A 122 -17.93 12.52 -7.17
N MET A 123 -17.03 12.40 -6.20
CA MET A 123 -17.37 12.50 -4.78
C MET A 123 -18.02 13.84 -4.41
N MET A 124 -17.76 14.91 -5.17
CA MET A 124 -18.36 16.23 -4.96
C MET A 124 -19.82 16.30 -5.46
N THR A 125 -20.74 15.73 -4.69
CA THR A 125 -22.15 15.57 -5.12
C THR A 125 -22.99 16.83 -5.03
N LYS A 126 -22.74 17.71 -4.04
CA LYS A 126 -23.58 18.90 -3.77
C LYS A 126 -22.90 20.24 -4.02
N GLY A 127 -21.65 20.24 -4.50
CA GLY A 127 -20.84 21.45 -4.60
C GLY A 127 -20.34 21.91 -3.22
N GLY A 128 -19.18 22.56 -3.19
CA GLY A 128 -18.50 22.95 -1.95
C GLY A 128 -16.99 22.96 -2.11
N TYR A 129 -16.28 23.28 -1.03
CA TYR A 129 -14.81 23.20 -1.00
C TYR A 129 -14.39 22.17 0.06
N ILE A 130 -13.79 21.09 -0.41
CA ILE A 130 -13.12 20.10 0.41
C ILE A 130 -11.74 19.82 -0.17
N SER A 131 -10.75 19.65 0.70
CA SER A 131 -9.40 19.36 0.26
C SER A 131 -9.34 18.02 -0.50
N MET A 132 -8.42 17.90 -1.45
CA MET A 132 -8.16 16.62 -2.12
C MET A 132 -7.71 15.55 -1.11
N LEU A 133 -6.92 15.94 -0.10
CA LEU A 133 -6.45 15.01 0.93
C LEU A 133 -7.59 14.41 1.74
N THR A 134 -8.59 15.20 2.14
CA THR A 134 -9.75 14.68 2.87
C THR A 134 -10.56 13.69 2.03
N ARG A 135 -10.65 13.91 0.71
CA ARG A 135 -11.31 12.96 -0.21
C ARG A 135 -10.51 11.68 -0.36
N ILE A 136 -9.19 11.78 -0.48
CA ILE A 136 -8.29 10.61 -0.54
C ILE A 136 -8.41 9.81 0.77
N GLU A 137 -8.32 10.47 1.93
CA GLU A 137 -8.43 9.81 3.23
C GLU A 137 -9.75 9.06 3.36
N TYR A 138 -10.87 9.71 3.04
CA TYR A 138 -12.19 9.07 3.05
C TYR A 138 -12.24 7.87 2.10
N PHE A 139 -11.64 7.97 0.91
CA PHE A 139 -11.63 6.87 -0.05
C PHE A 139 -10.82 5.68 0.48
N LEU A 140 -9.67 5.93 1.11
CA LEU A 140 -8.87 4.88 1.75
C LEU A 140 -9.65 4.22 2.89
N ASP A 141 -10.31 4.99 3.76
CA ASP A 141 -11.15 4.45 4.84
C ASP A 141 -12.31 3.62 4.28
N TRP A 142 -12.93 4.07 3.18
CA TRP A 142 -14.02 3.37 2.50
C TRP A 142 -13.54 2.04 1.89
N LEU A 143 -12.32 2.01 1.33
CA LEU A 143 -11.69 0.79 0.83
C LEU A 143 -11.36 -0.18 1.96
N LEU A 144 -10.76 0.29 3.06
CA LEU A 144 -10.41 -0.55 4.21
C LEU A 144 -11.65 -1.12 4.91
N TYR A 145 -12.73 -0.32 4.99
CA TYR A 145 -14.06 -0.80 5.38
C TYR A 145 -14.59 -1.87 4.40
N GLY A 146 -14.47 -1.60 3.10
CA GLY A 146 -14.89 -2.52 2.04
C GLY A 146 -14.10 -3.84 2.06
N PHE A 147 -12.82 -3.82 2.38
CA PHE A 147 -12.00 -5.01 2.55
C PHE A 147 -12.26 -5.73 3.88
N GLY A 148 -12.83 -5.03 4.87
CA GLY A 148 -13.20 -5.61 6.15
C GLY A 148 -12.03 -5.70 7.13
N HIS A 149 -11.11 -4.73 7.09
CA HIS A 149 -9.98 -4.70 8.01
C HIS A 149 -10.46 -4.64 9.47
N PRO A 150 -9.86 -5.42 10.40
CA PRO A 150 -10.41 -5.63 11.74
C PRO A 150 -10.22 -4.45 12.70
N HIS A 151 -9.33 -3.50 12.38
CA HIS A 151 -9.14 -2.31 13.20
C HIS A 151 -10.46 -1.54 13.37
N PRO A 152 -10.82 -1.11 14.60
CA PRO A 152 -12.03 -0.32 14.89
C PRO A 152 -12.27 0.92 14.01
N TRP A 153 -11.22 1.55 13.46
CA TRP A 153 -11.34 2.68 12.54
C TRP A 153 -12.15 2.33 11.29
N PHE A 154 -12.08 1.07 10.86
CA PHE A 154 -12.71 0.57 9.64
C PHE A 154 -13.85 -0.40 9.93
N GLY A 155 -14.29 -0.51 11.19
CA GLY A 155 -15.40 -1.39 11.61
C GLY A 155 -16.78 -0.85 11.22
N GLN A 156 -16.88 0.44 10.90
CA GLN A 156 -18.10 1.12 10.47
C GLN A 156 -17.85 1.88 9.17
N LEU A 157 -18.91 2.11 8.39
CA LEU A 157 -18.81 2.88 7.16
C LEU A 157 -18.31 4.28 7.54
N PRO A 158 -17.25 4.82 6.90
CA PRO A 158 -16.69 6.10 7.28
C PRO A 158 -17.73 7.21 7.11
N THR A 159 -17.69 8.19 8.02
CA THR A 159 -18.54 9.37 7.94
C THR A 159 -18.20 10.17 6.69
N GLU A 160 -19.20 10.43 5.86
CA GLU A 160 -19.02 11.24 4.65
C GLU A 160 -18.59 12.66 5.02
N PRO A 161 -17.56 13.21 4.37
CA PRO A 161 -17.15 14.59 4.59
C PRO A 161 -18.25 15.57 4.18
N SER A 162 -18.28 16.73 4.83
CA SER A 162 -19.20 17.82 4.48
C SER A 162 -19.08 18.21 3.00
N GLY A 163 -20.20 18.27 2.29
CA GLY A 163 -20.26 18.57 0.85
C GLY A 163 -20.05 17.37 -0.08
N CYS A 164 -19.82 16.18 0.49
CA CYS A 164 -19.70 14.91 -0.22
C CYS A 164 -20.85 13.95 0.12
N GLU A 165 -22.04 14.44 0.46
CA GLU A 165 -23.13 13.55 0.89
C GLU A 165 -23.55 12.59 -0.25
N GLY A 166 -23.62 11.30 0.05
CA GLY A 166 -23.84 10.21 -0.90
C GLY A 166 -22.59 9.75 -1.65
N CYS A 167 -21.40 10.29 -1.34
CA CYS A 167 -20.16 9.90 -2.02
C CYS A 167 -19.84 8.41 -1.85
N ASN A 168 -20.24 7.76 -0.74
CA ASN A 168 -20.07 6.32 -0.57
C ASN A 168 -20.76 5.50 -1.69
N MET A 169 -21.94 5.96 -2.14
CA MET A 169 -22.71 5.34 -3.21
C MET A 169 -22.22 5.73 -4.60
N VAL A 170 -21.56 6.89 -4.73
CA VAL A 170 -20.83 7.24 -5.95
C VAL A 170 -19.63 6.30 -6.12
N LEU A 171 -18.80 6.16 -5.09
CA LEU A 171 -17.66 5.25 -5.10
C LEU A 171 -18.11 3.82 -5.40
N TYR A 172 -19.16 3.34 -4.75
CA TYR A 172 -19.75 2.02 -4.99
C TYR A 172 -20.09 1.76 -6.48
N GLN A 173 -20.54 2.77 -7.20
CA GLN A 173 -20.97 2.63 -8.60
C GLN A 173 -19.82 2.80 -9.60
N LEU A 174 -18.86 3.68 -9.29
CA LEU A 174 -17.81 4.11 -10.22
C LEU A 174 -16.50 3.33 -10.04
N PHE A 175 -16.15 2.97 -8.81
CA PHE A 175 -14.90 2.29 -8.49
C PHE A 175 -14.87 0.90 -9.12
N ASN A 176 -13.81 0.62 -9.87
CA ASN A 176 -13.52 -0.72 -10.39
C ASN A 176 -12.13 -1.15 -9.95
N LEU A 177 -12.09 -2.05 -8.97
CA LEU A 177 -10.87 -2.58 -8.37
C LEU A 177 -9.96 -3.26 -9.40
N PHE A 178 -10.53 -3.89 -10.43
CA PHE A 178 -9.79 -4.62 -11.46
C PHE A 178 -8.66 -3.78 -12.07
N HIS A 179 -8.89 -2.49 -12.32
CA HIS A 179 -7.90 -1.64 -12.97
C HIS A 179 -6.65 -1.38 -12.10
N LEU A 180 -6.76 -1.46 -10.78
CA LEU A 180 -5.61 -1.35 -9.87
C LEU A 180 -4.81 -2.66 -9.86
N LEU A 181 -5.52 -3.80 -9.86
CA LEU A 181 -4.90 -5.13 -9.86
C LEU A 181 -4.27 -5.48 -11.21
N TYR A 182 -4.83 -5.00 -12.32
CA TYR A 182 -4.33 -5.26 -13.67
C TYR A 182 -3.04 -4.50 -13.99
N GLN A 183 -2.84 -3.33 -13.38
CA GLN A 183 -1.61 -2.55 -13.49
C GLN A 183 -1.08 -2.24 -12.08
N PRO A 184 -0.44 -3.22 -11.41
CA PRO A 184 0.02 -3.05 -10.04
C PRO A 184 1.04 -1.94 -9.89
N GLN A 185 0.75 -0.96 -9.02
CA GLN A 185 1.65 0.13 -8.65
C GLN A 185 1.11 0.87 -7.42
N ASP A 186 1.95 1.73 -6.82
CA ASP A 186 1.50 2.66 -5.78
C ASP A 186 0.78 3.88 -6.40
N TYR A 187 -0.53 3.76 -6.55
CA TYR A 187 -1.39 4.85 -7.01
C TYR A 187 -1.53 5.99 -5.98
N TRP A 188 -1.53 5.62 -4.69
CA TRP A 188 -1.85 6.54 -3.62
C TRP A 188 -0.70 7.51 -3.34
N GLY A 189 0.55 7.04 -3.42
CA GLY A 189 1.72 7.90 -3.25
C GLY A 189 1.72 9.10 -4.20
N GLY A 190 1.42 8.87 -5.48
CA GLY A 190 1.28 9.92 -6.49
C GLY A 190 0.15 10.90 -6.17
N LEU A 191 -1.06 10.37 -5.92
CA LEU A 191 -2.24 11.19 -5.60
C LEU A 191 -2.04 12.05 -4.34
N ILE A 192 -1.43 11.50 -3.30
CA ILE A 192 -1.16 12.21 -2.04
C ILE A 192 -0.14 13.33 -2.27
N VAL A 193 0.92 13.07 -3.04
CA VAL A 193 1.91 14.09 -3.40
C VAL A 193 1.29 15.24 -4.18
N GLU A 194 0.48 14.91 -5.20
CA GLU A 194 -0.21 15.91 -6.01
C GLU A 194 -1.17 16.75 -5.15
N ALA A 195 -1.88 16.10 -4.22
CA ALA A 195 -2.81 16.75 -3.31
C ALA A 195 -2.12 17.65 -2.25
N LYS A 196 -0.95 17.24 -1.72
CA LYS A 196 -0.15 18.07 -0.78
C LYS A 196 0.47 19.29 -1.50
N GLY A 197 0.85 19.14 -2.76
CA GLY A 197 1.49 20.19 -3.55
C GLY A 197 2.96 20.45 -3.15
N LYS A 198 3.72 21.13 -4.02
CA LYS A 198 5.19 21.28 -3.91
C LYS A 198 5.68 21.96 -2.62
N GLY A 199 4.88 22.84 -2.04
CA GLY A 199 5.22 23.55 -0.79
C GLY A 199 5.04 22.69 0.46
N SER A 200 4.03 21.83 0.49
CA SER A 200 3.72 20.98 1.64
C SER A 200 4.71 19.82 1.80
N GLN A 201 5.23 19.25 0.70
CA GLN A 201 6.23 18.17 0.75
C GLN A 201 7.45 18.51 1.62
N LYS A 202 7.93 19.76 1.55
CA LYS A 202 9.05 20.24 2.37
C LYS A 202 8.73 20.31 3.87
N HIS A 203 7.45 20.46 4.21
CA HIS A 203 6.99 20.59 5.60
C HIS A 203 6.49 19.26 6.17
N THR A 204 5.98 18.35 5.33
CA THR A 204 5.48 17.03 5.75
C THR A 204 6.53 15.93 5.69
N GLY A 205 7.68 16.15 5.05
CA GLY A 205 8.77 15.17 5.00
C GLY A 205 8.53 13.92 4.13
N TYR A 206 7.35 13.76 3.53
CA TYR A 206 7.03 12.62 2.66
C TYR A 206 7.51 12.84 1.22
N PHE A 207 8.38 11.92 0.76
CA PHE A 207 8.88 11.84 -0.60
C PHE A 207 8.64 10.40 -1.11
N PRO A 208 7.74 10.18 -2.09
CA PRO A 208 7.49 8.83 -2.58
C PRO A 208 8.73 8.31 -3.29
N THR A 209 9.25 7.18 -2.83
CA THR A 209 10.35 6.50 -3.50
C THR A 209 9.90 6.07 -4.89
N PRO A 210 10.64 6.42 -5.96
CA PRO A 210 10.33 5.93 -7.30
C PRO A 210 10.31 4.40 -7.32
N SER A 211 9.29 3.81 -7.95
CA SER A 211 9.13 2.35 -7.98
C SER A 211 10.36 1.62 -8.52
N THR A 212 11.07 2.18 -9.50
CA THR A 212 12.32 1.61 -10.03
C THR A 212 13.42 1.51 -8.98
N VAL A 213 13.51 2.47 -8.06
CA VAL A 213 14.46 2.45 -6.94
C VAL A 213 14.03 1.39 -5.93
N ALA A 214 12.73 1.32 -5.61
CA ALA A 214 12.20 0.29 -4.72
C ALA A 214 12.48 -1.13 -5.25
N VAL A 215 12.26 -1.36 -6.55
CA VAL A 215 12.55 -2.64 -7.22
C VAL A 215 14.05 -2.96 -7.17
N MET A 216 14.91 -1.98 -7.48
CA MET A 216 16.35 -2.16 -7.41
C MET A 216 16.80 -2.55 -5.99
N MET A 217 16.35 -1.83 -4.97
CA MET A 217 16.70 -2.12 -3.58
C MET A 217 16.26 -3.52 -3.15
N SER A 218 15.04 -3.93 -3.54
CA SER A 218 14.54 -5.28 -3.26
C SER A 218 15.45 -6.35 -3.88
N LYS A 219 15.85 -6.18 -5.14
CA LYS A 219 16.77 -7.12 -5.82
C LYS A 219 18.17 -7.17 -5.23
N MET A 220 18.58 -6.15 -4.48
CA MET A 220 19.84 -6.15 -3.74
C MET A 220 19.72 -6.87 -2.38
N LEU A 221 18.53 -6.88 -1.79
CA LEU A 221 18.27 -7.49 -0.48
C LEU A 221 17.99 -8.99 -0.59
N PHE A 222 17.26 -9.40 -1.62
CA PHE A 222 16.83 -10.79 -1.80
C PHE A 222 17.62 -11.49 -2.90
N SER A 223 17.91 -12.76 -2.67
CA SER A 223 18.60 -13.63 -3.63
C SER A 223 17.64 -14.69 -4.12
N ASP A 224 17.59 -14.90 -5.44
CA ASP A 224 16.75 -15.92 -6.08
C ASP A 224 17.15 -17.36 -5.67
N ASP A 225 18.34 -17.55 -5.11
CA ASP A 225 18.87 -18.85 -4.69
C ASP A 225 18.50 -19.23 -3.25
N LYS A 226 17.80 -18.35 -2.52
CA LYS A 226 17.41 -18.56 -1.13
C LYS A 226 15.91 -18.44 -0.96
N ASP A 227 15.32 -19.40 -0.27
CA ASP A 227 13.94 -19.30 0.18
C ASP A 227 13.87 -18.34 1.39
N THR A 228 13.47 -17.11 1.12
CA THR A 228 13.39 -16.02 2.10
C THR A 228 11.98 -15.82 2.65
N ARG A 229 11.03 -16.72 2.35
CA ARG A 229 9.60 -16.54 2.68
C ARG A 229 9.33 -16.28 4.17
N LEU A 230 10.15 -16.82 5.07
CA LEU A 230 10.01 -16.64 6.53
C LEU A 230 10.90 -15.55 7.14
N GLU A 231 11.72 -14.88 6.33
CA GLU A 231 12.45 -13.69 6.75
C GLU A 231 11.48 -12.54 7.06
N ILE A 232 11.94 -11.57 7.84
CA ILE A 232 11.18 -10.38 8.23
C ILE A 232 11.81 -9.16 7.57
N GLY A 233 11.03 -8.45 6.76
CA GLY A 233 11.37 -7.09 6.34
C GLY A 233 10.98 -6.07 7.42
N TYR A 234 11.79 -5.01 7.57
CA TYR A 234 11.46 -3.86 8.41
C TYR A 234 11.68 -2.55 7.65
N GLU A 235 10.67 -1.68 7.66
CA GLU A 235 10.73 -0.34 7.05
C GLU A 235 10.31 0.74 8.07
N PRO A 236 11.26 1.50 8.64
CA PRO A 236 10.98 2.47 9.70
C PRO A 236 10.27 3.75 9.25
N ALA A 237 10.22 4.02 7.94
CA ALA A 237 9.52 5.17 7.35
C ALA A 237 8.73 4.71 6.11
N ILE A 238 7.76 3.84 6.35
CA ILE A 238 7.11 3.03 5.30
C ILE A 238 6.31 3.84 4.30
N GLY A 239 5.84 5.03 4.68
CA GLY A 239 5.01 5.86 3.83
C GLY A 239 3.81 5.08 3.30
N THR A 240 3.61 5.11 1.99
CA THR A 240 2.55 4.35 1.28
C THR A 240 2.91 2.89 1.05
N GLY A 241 4.04 2.41 1.55
CA GLY A 241 4.47 1.02 1.44
C GLY A 241 5.06 0.62 0.09
N VAL A 242 5.42 1.57 -0.78
CA VAL A 242 6.01 1.25 -2.10
C VAL A 242 7.26 0.38 -1.99
N MET A 243 8.07 0.59 -0.93
CA MET A 243 9.27 -0.20 -0.63
C MET A 243 8.96 -1.64 -0.20
N THR A 244 7.71 -1.95 0.15
CA THR A 244 7.28 -3.31 0.55
C THR A 244 6.65 -4.10 -0.60
N LEU A 245 6.29 -3.43 -1.70
CA LEU A 245 5.62 -4.06 -2.83
C LEU A 245 6.51 -5.11 -3.50
N GLU A 246 7.71 -4.73 -3.94
CA GLU A 246 8.62 -5.69 -4.56
C GLU A 246 9.09 -6.78 -3.57
N PRO A 247 9.48 -6.47 -2.31
CA PRO A 247 9.81 -7.50 -1.32
C PRO A 247 8.70 -8.52 -1.06
N SER A 248 7.42 -8.15 -1.25
CA SER A 248 6.32 -9.10 -1.10
C SER A 248 6.42 -10.29 -2.06
N ASN A 249 7.13 -10.16 -3.20
CA ASN A 249 7.44 -11.29 -4.08
C ASN A 249 8.29 -12.39 -3.40
N GLN A 250 8.94 -12.08 -2.27
CA GLN A 250 9.98 -12.90 -1.66
C GLN A 250 9.64 -13.27 -0.21
N VAL A 251 9.08 -12.34 0.58
CA VAL A 251 8.82 -12.53 2.01
C VAL A 251 7.33 -12.54 2.34
N LEU A 252 6.97 -13.35 3.34
CA LEU A 252 5.62 -13.38 3.92
C LEU A 252 5.46 -12.43 5.10
N ASN A 253 6.56 -11.88 5.63
CA ASN A 253 6.56 -11.07 6.84
C ASN A 253 7.12 -9.66 6.62
N MET A 254 6.41 -8.64 7.11
CA MET A 254 6.82 -7.24 7.00
C MET A 254 6.35 -6.44 8.20
N VAL A 255 7.26 -5.65 8.76
CA VAL A 255 6.94 -4.65 9.80
C VAL A 255 7.23 -3.26 9.25
N GLY A 256 6.25 -2.38 9.33
CA GLY A 256 6.39 -0.99 8.89
C GLY A 256 6.07 -0.02 10.00
N THR A 257 6.71 1.14 9.99
CA THR A 257 6.36 2.26 10.87
C THR A 257 6.23 3.56 10.08
N ASP A 258 5.25 4.38 10.40
CA ASP A 258 5.19 5.77 9.93
C ASP A 258 4.46 6.68 10.94
N ILE A 259 4.79 7.97 10.90
CA ILE A 259 4.14 8.99 11.72
C ILE A 259 2.83 9.49 11.10
N ASP A 260 2.68 9.42 9.77
CA ASP A 260 1.53 9.94 9.02
C ASP A 260 0.50 8.84 8.79
N LYS A 261 -0.62 8.91 9.53
CA LYS A 261 -1.76 7.99 9.41
C LYS A 261 -2.28 7.85 7.98
N LEU A 262 -2.29 8.93 7.19
CA LEU A 262 -2.81 8.88 5.83
C LEU A 262 -1.96 7.95 4.97
N LEU A 263 -0.64 8.00 5.16
CA LEU A 263 0.31 7.14 4.47
C LEU A 263 0.13 5.69 4.90
N LEU A 264 -0.05 5.43 6.20
CA LEU A 264 -0.32 4.09 6.72
C LEU A 264 -1.63 3.48 6.17
N LYS A 265 -2.70 4.28 6.06
CA LYS A 265 -3.94 3.84 5.42
C LYS A 265 -3.71 3.46 3.96
N ALA A 266 -2.94 4.27 3.22
CA ALA A 266 -2.56 3.97 1.84
C ALA A 266 -1.67 2.72 1.75
N CYS A 267 -0.74 2.53 2.69
CA CYS A 267 0.06 1.31 2.82
C CYS A 267 -0.83 0.07 3.01
N LEU A 268 -1.80 0.12 3.93
CA LEU A 268 -2.75 -0.98 4.12
C LEU A 268 -3.55 -1.27 2.85
N VAL A 269 -4.03 -0.25 2.14
CA VAL A 269 -4.74 -0.46 0.86
C VAL A 269 -3.80 -1.12 -0.17
N ASN A 270 -2.56 -0.65 -0.30
CA ASN A 270 -1.56 -1.28 -1.17
C ASN A 270 -1.30 -2.74 -0.77
N TRP A 271 -1.23 -3.05 0.52
CA TRP A 271 -1.12 -4.43 0.99
C TRP A 271 -2.35 -5.26 0.64
N TYR A 272 -3.58 -4.75 0.77
CA TYR A 272 -4.77 -5.51 0.36
C TYR A 272 -4.78 -5.81 -1.13
N LEU A 273 -4.38 -4.83 -1.94
CA LEU A 273 -4.34 -4.99 -3.39
C LEU A 273 -3.30 -6.01 -3.82
N TYR A 274 -2.11 -5.97 -3.22
CA TYR A 274 -0.95 -6.65 -3.78
C TYR A 274 -0.29 -7.63 -2.84
N CYS A 275 -0.33 -7.43 -1.52
CA CYS A 275 0.41 -8.23 -0.55
C CYS A 275 -0.52 -8.87 0.51
N PRO A 276 -1.33 -9.89 0.15
CA PRO A 276 -2.35 -10.46 1.04
C PRO A 276 -1.83 -10.92 2.40
N TRP A 277 -0.64 -11.52 2.45
CA TRP A 277 0.01 -11.95 3.70
C TRP A 277 0.53 -10.79 4.55
N PHE A 278 0.64 -9.57 4.01
CA PHE A 278 0.86 -8.37 4.82
C PHE A 278 -0.46 -7.77 5.28
N ALA A 279 -1.50 -7.74 4.44
CA ALA A 279 -2.81 -7.14 4.76
C ALA A 279 -3.67 -8.00 5.69
N MET A 280 -3.51 -9.31 5.58
CA MET A 280 -4.18 -10.35 6.35
C MET A 280 -3.09 -11.34 6.72
N PRO A 281 -2.34 -11.13 7.82
CA PRO A 281 -1.24 -12.00 8.19
C PRO A 281 -1.66 -13.46 8.24
N VAL A 282 -0.76 -14.36 7.83
CA VAL A 282 -0.99 -15.80 8.01
C VAL A 282 -1.13 -16.07 9.51
N PHE A 283 -2.13 -16.83 9.95
CA PHE A 283 -2.48 -16.87 11.38
C PHE A 283 -1.31 -17.28 12.28
N TYR A 284 -0.45 -18.18 11.81
CA TYR A 284 0.74 -18.66 12.52
C TYR A 284 2.01 -17.81 12.29
N LEU A 285 1.91 -16.73 11.51
CA LEU A 285 2.96 -15.71 11.30
C LEU A 285 2.47 -14.32 11.72
N VAL A 286 1.29 -14.22 12.37
CA VAL A 286 0.70 -12.93 12.75
C VAL A 286 1.63 -12.12 13.65
N ASP A 287 2.48 -12.79 14.43
CA ASP A 287 3.47 -12.17 15.31
C ASP A 287 4.70 -11.59 14.58
N ARG A 288 4.74 -11.72 13.26
CA ARG A 288 5.85 -11.30 12.39
C ARG A 288 5.45 -10.20 11.39
N VAL A 289 4.18 -9.76 11.41
CA VAL A 289 3.66 -8.74 10.50
C VAL A 289 2.97 -7.65 11.30
N ASP A 290 3.41 -6.40 11.14
CA ASP A 290 2.72 -5.28 11.75
C ASP A 290 2.87 -3.98 10.95
N LEU A 291 1.95 -3.07 11.21
CA LEU A 291 2.03 -1.69 10.79
C LEU A 291 1.84 -0.82 12.01
N LEU A 292 2.87 -0.06 12.33
CA LEU A 292 2.96 0.75 13.52
C LEU A 292 2.70 2.21 13.16
N TRP A 293 1.83 2.84 13.92
CA TRP A 293 1.62 4.28 13.87
C TRP A 293 2.37 4.95 15.01
N ASP A 294 3.06 6.05 14.69
CA ASP A 294 3.85 6.95 15.55
C ASP A 294 5.38 6.81 15.33
N ASN A 295 6.18 7.52 16.12
CA ASN A 295 7.59 7.76 15.87
C ASN A 295 8.45 6.56 16.26
N SER A 296 9.07 5.89 15.28
CA SER A 296 9.98 4.77 15.55
C SER A 296 11.23 5.16 16.35
N LEU A 297 11.56 6.46 16.47
CA LEU A 297 12.77 6.94 17.14
C LEU A 297 12.60 7.18 18.64
N VAL A 298 11.40 7.02 19.20
CA VAL A 298 11.17 7.15 20.64
C VAL A 298 11.13 5.77 21.31
N GLY A 299 11.60 5.69 22.56
CA GLY A 299 11.64 4.42 23.30
C GLY A 299 10.25 3.90 23.65
N SER A 300 10.14 2.60 23.93
CA SER A 300 8.88 1.90 24.23
C SER A 300 8.07 2.44 25.41
N ASN A 301 8.69 3.22 26.30
CA ASN A 301 8.02 3.87 27.42
C ASN A 301 7.50 5.29 27.10
N ASP A 302 7.74 5.81 25.89
CA ASP A 302 7.28 7.13 25.47
C ASP A 302 5.77 7.12 25.17
N PRO A 303 5.00 8.16 25.53
CA PRO A 303 3.59 8.27 25.14
C PRO A 303 3.34 8.21 23.62
N ASN A 304 4.34 8.54 22.81
CA ASN A 304 4.33 8.48 21.35
C ASN A 304 5.06 7.24 20.82
N ALA A 305 5.25 6.22 21.66
CA ALA A 305 5.80 4.94 21.23
C ALA A 305 4.90 4.33 20.13
N PRO A 306 5.48 3.72 19.09
CA PRO A 306 4.70 3.17 17.99
C PRO A 306 3.65 2.17 18.45
N GLN A 307 2.43 2.34 17.97
CA GLN A 307 1.28 1.49 18.30
C GLN A 307 0.83 0.67 17.10
N SER A 308 0.54 -0.61 17.33
CA SER A 308 -0.01 -1.49 16.30
C SER A 308 -1.36 -0.96 15.79
N ILE A 309 -1.44 -0.75 14.48
CA ILE A 309 -2.70 -0.56 13.77
C ILE A 309 -3.08 -1.80 12.96
N HIS A 310 -2.36 -2.91 13.13
CA HIS A 310 -2.50 -4.08 12.27
C HIS A 310 -2.47 -5.42 12.99
N GLN A 311 -1.28 -5.85 13.45
CA GLN A 311 -1.06 -7.16 14.07
C GLN A 311 -2.07 -7.46 15.14
N LYS A 312 -2.21 -6.53 16.10
CA LYS A 312 -3.06 -6.67 17.27
C LYS A 312 -4.44 -7.16 16.88
N TYR A 313 -5.09 -6.46 15.95
CA TYR A 313 -6.46 -6.71 15.54
C TYR A 313 -6.64 -8.02 14.77
N TRP A 314 -5.65 -8.44 13.99
CA TRP A 314 -5.65 -9.75 13.36
C TRP A 314 -5.43 -10.88 14.36
N GLY A 315 -4.49 -10.70 15.30
CA GLY A 315 -4.28 -11.62 16.41
C GLY A 315 -5.57 -11.87 17.18
N GLU A 316 -6.33 -10.81 17.47
CA GLU A 316 -7.64 -10.94 18.13
C GLU A 316 -8.65 -11.76 17.31
N LYS A 317 -8.67 -11.59 15.98
CA LYS A 317 -9.55 -12.33 15.05
C LYS A 317 -9.18 -13.80 14.92
N TYR A 318 -7.90 -14.15 15.12
CA TYR A 318 -7.40 -15.52 14.97
C TYR A 318 -7.46 -16.35 16.24
N ARG A 319 -7.79 -15.76 17.39
CA ARG A 319 -7.92 -16.48 18.68
C ARG A 319 -8.85 -17.69 18.61
N ASP A 320 -9.93 -17.60 17.83
CA ASP A 320 -10.89 -18.70 17.67
C ASP A 320 -10.42 -19.79 16.68
N ILE A 321 -9.44 -19.47 15.82
CA ILE A 321 -8.89 -20.38 14.81
C ILE A 321 -7.74 -21.18 15.40
N TYR A 322 -6.90 -20.53 16.20
CA TYR A 322 -5.72 -21.14 16.81
C TYR A 322 -5.63 -20.70 18.28
N PRO A 323 -6.13 -21.51 19.23
CA PRO A 323 -6.23 -21.16 20.65
C PRO A 323 -4.89 -21.23 21.39
N VAL A 324 -3.78 -21.49 20.68
CA VAL A 324 -2.44 -21.33 21.24
C VAL A 324 -2.23 -19.85 21.51
N ASN A 325 -1.41 -19.52 22.52
CA ASN A 325 -1.08 -18.14 22.87
C ASN A 325 -0.41 -17.44 21.68
N LEU A 326 -1.21 -16.93 20.74
CA LEU A 326 -0.83 -15.92 19.76
C LEU A 326 -0.58 -14.66 20.58
N VAL A 327 0.67 -14.51 21.05
CA VAL A 327 1.06 -13.35 21.84
C VAL A 327 1.33 -12.21 20.86
N GLU A 328 0.68 -11.06 21.10
CA GLU A 328 1.06 -9.82 20.44
C GLU A 328 2.54 -9.55 20.72
N ARG A 329 3.31 -9.38 19.65
CA ARG A 329 4.74 -9.09 19.76
C ARG A 329 4.88 -7.61 20.08
N ASP A 330 5.63 -7.30 21.13
CA ASP A 330 5.97 -5.92 21.45
C ASP A 330 7.03 -5.41 20.46
N TRP A 331 6.56 -4.91 19.32
CA TRP A 331 7.45 -4.35 18.31
C TRP A 331 8.13 -3.07 18.74
N SER A 332 7.60 -2.33 19.72
CA SER A 332 8.25 -1.09 20.18
C SER A 332 9.63 -1.40 20.78
N SER A 333 9.74 -2.48 21.56
CA SER A 333 11.01 -2.94 22.13
C SER A 333 11.93 -3.55 21.07
N GLU A 334 11.39 -4.30 20.11
CA GLU A 334 12.18 -4.93 19.04
C GLU A 334 12.75 -3.91 18.05
N VAL A 335 11.94 -2.92 17.66
CA VAL A 335 12.37 -1.80 16.83
C VAL A 335 13.48 -1.01 17.53
N GLN A 336 13.36 -0.77 18.83
CA GLN A 336 14.42 -0.10 19.58
C GLN A 336 15.74 -0.89 19.53
N LYS A 337 15.71 -2.22 19.66
CA LYS A 337 16.91 -3.06 19.50
C LYS A 337 17.53 -2.90 18.12
N ILE A 338 16.72 -2.88 17.05
CA ILE A 338 17.19 -2.68 15.68
C ILE A 338 17.87 -1.32 15.53
N ILE A 339 17.27 -0.27 16.10
CA ILE A 339 17.82 1.09 16.08
C ILE A 339 19.13 1.16 16.85
N ASP A 340 19.19 0.56 18.04
CA ASP A 340 20.38 0.56 18.89
C ASP A 340 21.56 -0.20 18.25
N LEU A 341 21.26 -1.20 17.41
CA LEU A 341 22.24 -1.95 16.62
C LEU A 341 22.76 -1.18 15.39
N GLN A 342 22.07 -0.13 14.95
CA GLN A 342 22.61 0.72 13.90
C GLN A 342 23.87 1.42 14.42
N PRO A 343 24.95 1.47 13.63
CA PRO A 343 26.21 2.06 14.08
C PRO A 343 25.96 3.51 14.50
N ALA A 344 25.97 3.74 15.82
CA ALA A 344 25.81 5.06 16.39
C ALA A 344 26.93 5.95 15.84
N LYS A 345 26.54 6.95 15.03
CA LYS A 345 27.39 8.00 14.45
C LYS A 345 28.24 7.56 13.25
N ALA A 346 27.61 7.33 12.10
CA ALA A 346 28.16 7.98 10.92
C ALA A 346 28.04 9.49 11.17
N LYS A 347 29.15 10.18 11.49
CA LYS A 347 29.20 11.63 11.35
C LYS A 347 28.65 11.91 9.95
N ALA A 348 27.62 12.75 9.83
CA ALA A 348 27.27 13.31 8.53
C ALA A 348 28.58 13.74 7.86
N PRO A 349 28.84 13.39 6.59
CA PRO A 349 30.06 13.82 5.93
C PRO A 349 30.13 15.34 6.13
N GLU A 350 31.22 15.80 6.75
CA GLU A 350 31.48 17.23 6.85
C GLU A 350 31.44 17.73 5.40
N ILE A 351 30.39 18.49 5.07
CA ILE A 351 30.35 19.23 3.83
C ILE A 351 31.49 20.21 3.99
N VAL A 352 32.65 19.84 3.44
CA VAL A 352 33.74 20.78 3.22
C VAL A 352 33.16 21.78 2.24
N GLU A 353 32.65 22.90 2.76
CA GLU A 353 32.57 24.11 1.98
C GLU A 353 34.01 24.37 1.53
N GLN A 354 34.34 23.93 0.32
CA GLN A 354 35.44 24.54 -0.39
C GLN A 354 35.01 25.98 -0.57
N GLU A 355 35.54 26.86 0.29
CA GLU A 355 35.72 28.26 -0.04
C GLU A 355 36.50 28.28 -1.36
N SER A 356 35.77 28.26 -2.46
CA SER A 356 36.34 28.64 -3.74
C SER A 356 36.73 30.11 -3.57
N GLU A 357 38.03 30.36 -3.44
CA GLU A 357 38.64 31.66 -3.69
C GLU A 357 38.22 32.11 -5.10
N PHE A 358 37.06 32.77 -5.19
CA PHE A 358 36.72 33.54 -6.36
C PHE A 358 37.47 34.87 -6.25
N GLU A 359 38.66 34.88 -6.85
CA GLU A 359 39.28 36.10 -7.33
C GLU A 359 38.23 36.97 -8.04
N SER A 360 38.19 38.23 -7.65
CA SER A 360 37.25 39.23 -8.14
C SER A 360 37.40 39.47 -9.64
N ILE A 361 36.63 38.75 -10.46
CA ILE A 361 36.44 39.12 -11.86
C ILE A 361 35.34 40.19 -11.93
N LYS A 362 35.75 41.38 -12.37
CA LYS A 362 34.94 42.58 -12.57
C LYS A 362 33.66 42.29 -13.35
N LYS A 363 32.54 42.80 -12.82
CA LYS A 363 31.21 42.85 -13.44
C LYS A 363 31.26 43.39 -14.89
N GLN A 364 31.04 42.53 -15.87
CA GLN A 364 30.52 42.92 -17.19
C GLN A 364 29.02 42.58 -17.26
N LYS A 365 28.19 43.59 -17.55
CA LYS A 365 26.74 43.45 -17.75
C LYS A 365 26.46 42.65 -19.04
N PRO A 366 25.59 41.63 -19.04
CA PRO A 366 25.14 41.02 -20.28
C PRO A 366 24.09 41.92 -20.96
N LYS A 367 24.34 42.22 -22.24
CA LYS A 367 23.42 42.89 -23.17
C LYS A 367 22.20 41.99 -23.43
N GLY A 368 21.02 42.61 -23.46
CA GLY A 368 19.74 41.93 -23.54
C GLY A 368 19.50 41.15 -24.84
N PHE A 369 18.79 40.03 -24.71
CA PHE A 369 18.18 39.31 -25.81
C PHE A 369 16.65 39.37 -25.65
N LYS A 370 15.99 39.99 -26.65
CA LYS A 370 14.52 40.14 -26.72
C LYS A 370 13.87 38.82 -27.12
N ARG A 371 12.77 38.44 -26.45
CA ARG A 371 11.86 37.37 -26.89
C ARG A 371 11.04 37.82 -28.12
N PRO A 372 10.79 36.97 -29.13
CA PRO A 372 9.82 37.27 -30.19
C PRO A 372 8.39 37.10 -29.65
N SER A 373 7.56 38.12 -29.85
CA SER A 373 6.11 38.06 -29.62
C SER A 373 5.40 37.86 -30.97
N GLY A 374 4.84 36.68 -31.20
CA GLY A 374 3.99 36.40 -32.35
C GLY A 374 2.54 36.77 -32.04
N LYS A 375 2.04 37.87 -32.62
CA LYS A 375 0.61 38.20 -32.68
C LYS A 375 0.02 37.68 -33.99
N ARG A 376 -0.99 36.81 -33.90
CA ARG A 376 -1.93 36.50 -34.98
C ARG A 376 -2.76 37.76 -35.28
N GLN A 377 -2.79 38.19 -36.53
CA GLN A 377 -3.82 39.10 -37.06
C GLN A 377 -4.76 38.32 -37.97
N SER A 378 -6.04 38.28 -37.58
CA SER A 378 -7.16 37.93 -38.45
C SER A 378 -7.54 39.16 -39.29
N LYS A 379 -7.59 39.00 -40.61
CA LYS A 379 -8.32 39.89 -41.51
C LYS A 379 -9.72 39.30 -41.72
N SER A 380 -10.77 40.10 -41.51
CA SER A 380 -12.02 39.94 -42.27
C SER A 380 -12.35 41.27 -42.94
N LEU A 381 -12.63 41.17 -44.23
CA LEU A 381 -13.25 42.17 -45.11
C LEU A 381 -14.58 42.61 -44.46
N PHE A 382 -14.94 43.88 -44.39
CA PHE A 382 -15.08 44.91 -45.43
C PHE A 382 -14.90 46.30 -44.81
#